data_AF-A0A7C8CLK4-F1
#
_entry.id   AF-A0A7C8CLK4-F1
#
_cell.length_a   1.000
_cell.length_b   1.000
_cell.length_c   1.000
_cell.angle_alpha   90.00
_cell.angle_beta   90.00
_cell.angle_gamma   90.00
#
_symmetry.space_group_name_H-M   'P 1'
#
loop_
_entity.id
_entity.type
_entity.pdbx_description
1 polymer ?
#
loop_
_entity_poly.entity_id
_entity_poly.type
_entity_poly.pdbx_seq_one_letter_code
_entity_poly.pdbx_strand_id
1 'polypeptide(L)'
;MDEVPLTGGGRNAVSRRGDSVLRETGPWAAAVHALLRHLEAVGFEGAPRVVDSGFDERGGEVLSFIEGEFVHPHAWSEEARPGLGRLLRALQVATESFLVPADAIWRSWHGRRLGDAGTGIGHCDTGPWNVVARNALPCALI
;
A
#
# COMPACT_ATOMS: atom_id res chain seq x y z
N MET A 1 18.21 -11.03 12.02
CA MET A 1 17.10 -10.46 12.80
C MET A 1 15.95 -11.43 12.73
N ASP A 2 15.29 -11.64 13.86
CA ASP A 2 14.17 -12.57 13.95
C ASP A 2 12.91 -11.98 13.31
N GLU A 3 12.04 -12.86 12.83
CA GLU A 3 10.77 -12.52 12.21
C GLU A 3 9.68 -12.38 13.29
N VAL A 4 8.99 -11.25 13.31
CA VAL A 4 7.95 -10.93 14.30
C VAL A 4 6.59 -10.84 13.61
N PRO A 5 5.59 -11.67 13.97
CA PRO A 5 4.24 -11.54 13.42
C PRO A 5 3.60 -10.18 13.73
N LEU A 6 2.95 -9.57 12.76
CA LEU A 6 2.16 -8.34 12.91
C LEU A 6 0.67 -8.68 13.03
N THR A 7 0.03 -8.22 14.09
CA THR A 7 -1.38 -8.57 14.42
C THR A 7 -2.41 -7.54 13.99
N GLY A 8 -2.00 -6.46 13.29
CA GLY A 8 -2.88 -5.36 12.89
C GLY A 8 -3.71 -5.59 11.61
N GLY A 9 -3.39 -6.64 10.83
CA GLY A 9 -4.06 -6.93 9.56
C GLY A 9 -5.15 -7.99 9.68
N GLY A 10 -6.25 -7.83 8.93
CA GLY A 10 -7.41 -8.74 8.99
C GLY A 10 -7.51 -9.81 7.91
N ARG A 11 -6.68 -9.77 6.84
CA ARG A 11 -6.83 -10.66 5.67
C ARG A 11 -5.66 -11.60 5.41
N ASN A 12 -4.42 -11.16 5.66
CA ASN A 12 -3.22 -11.93 5.33
C ASN A 12 -2.31 -12.00 6.56
N ALA A 13 -1.59 -13.10 6.71
CA ALA A 13 -0.48 -13.16 7.66
C ALA A 13 0.64 -12.25 7.18
N VAL A 14 1.08 -11.34 8.06
CA VAL A 14 2.18 -10.41 7.80
C VAL A 14 3.15 -10.51 8.96
N SER A 15 4.44 -10.51 8.66
CA SER A 15 5.50 -10.46 9.66
C SER A 15 6.49 -9.36 9.32
N ARG A 16 7.23 -8.89 10.32
CA ARG A 16 8.29 -7.89 10.20
C ARG A 16 9.63 -8.57 10.42
N ARG A 17 10.62 -8.26 9.59
CA ARG A 17 12.02 -8.65 9.75
C ARG A 17 12.90 -7.43 9.50
N GLY A 18 13.43 -6.83 10.56
CA GLY A 18 14.14 -5.56 10.47
C GLY A 18 13.24 -4.46 9.91
N ASP A 19 13.67 -3.81 8.83
CA ASP A 19 12.94 -2.72 8.17
C ASP A 19 12.07 -3.20 7.00
N SER A 20 11.73 -4.49 6.96
CA SER A 20 10.90 -5.08 5.92
C SER A 20 9.69 -5.81 6.51
N VAL A 21 8.60 -5.81 5.75
CA VAL A 21 7.44 -6.69 5.95
C VAL A 21 7.48 -7.84 4.96
N LEU A 22 7.18 -9.03 5.44
CA LEU A 22 6.97 -10.23 4.65
C LEU A 22 5.48 -10.53 4.68
N ARG A 23 4.89 -10.76 3.50
CA ARG A 23 3.46 -11.08 3.39
C ARG A 23 3.20 -12.10 2.31
N GLU A 24 2.01 -12.69 2.39
CA GLU A 24 1.51 -13.59 1.36
C GLU A 24 1.47 -12.89 -0.01
N THR A 25 2.02 -13.57 -1.01
CA THR A 25 2.09 -13.11 -2.40
C THR A 25 0.95 -13.68 -3.25
N GLY A 26 0.85 -13.27 -4.50
CA GLY A 26 -0.05 -13.86 -5.49
C GLY A 26 0.27 -13.39 -6.91
N PRO A 27 -0.51 -13.83 -7.92
CA PRO A 27 -0.30 -13.41 -9.32
C PRO A 27 -0.31 -11.89 -9.52
N TRP A 28 -0.91 -11.14 -8.58
CA TRP A 28 -0.96 -9.68 -8.62
C TRP A 28 0.29 -8.96 -8.10
N ALA A 29 1.23 -9.68 -7.44
CA ALA A 29 2.40 -9.06 -6.83
C ALA A 29 3.24 -8.27 -7.84
N ALA A 30 3.41 -8.80 -9.07
CA ALA A 30 4.13 -8.10 -10.13
C ALA A 30 3.50 -6.74 -10.49
N ALA A 31 2.17 -6.66 -10.58
CA ALA A 31 1.46 -5.41 -10.87
C ALA A 31 1.56 -4.42 -9.70
N VAL A 32 1.48 -4.91 -8.46
CA VAL A 32 1.68 -4.09 -7.25
C VAL A 32 3.11 -3.55 -7.20
N HIS A 33 4.13 -4.39 -7.45
CA HIS A 33 5.52 -3.97 -7.48
C HIS A 33 5.80 -2.93 -8.58
N ALA A 34 5.20 -3.10 -9.76
CA ALA A 34 5.30 -2.11 -10.83
C ALA A 34 4.75 -0.74 -10.40
N LEU A 35 3.60 -0.73 -9.72
CA LEU A 35 3.02 0.49 -9.17
C LEU A 35 3.90 1.10 -8.06
N LEU A 36 4.36 0.30 -7.09
CA LEU A 36 5.18 0.80 -5.98
C LEU A 36 6.52 1.37 -6.47
N ARG A 37 7.17 0.73 -7.44
CA ARG A 37 8.39 1.25 -8.08
C ARG A 37 8.14 2.56 -8.83
N HIS A 38 6.99 2.68 -9.51
CA HIS A 38 6.60 3.94 -10.15
C HIS A 38 6.39 5.05 -9.12
N LEU A 39 5.64 4.76 -8.04
CA LEU A 39 5.39 5.71 -6.96
C LEU A 39 6.70 6.21 -6.34
N GLU A 40 7.65 5.31 -6.08
CA GLU A 40 8.99 5.66 -5.63
C GLU A 40 9.74 6.56 -6.64
N ALA A 41 9.70 6.20 -7.93
CA ALA A 41 10.38 6.95 -8.98
C ALA A 41 9.86 8.39 -9.16
N VAL A 42 8.56 8.61 -8.93
CA VAL A 42 7.95 9.95 -8.97
C VAL A 42 7.96 10.68 -7.62
N GLY A 43 8.61 10.08 -6.60
CA GLY A 43 8.83 10.72 -5.29
C GLY A 43 7.62 10.66 -4.34
N PHE A 44 6.67 9.75 -4.55
CA PHE A 44 5.56 9.55 -3.63
C PHE A 44 6.01 8.74 -2.40
N GLU A 45 6.03 9.39 -1.23
CA GLU A 45 6.51 8.78 0.02
C GLU A 45 5.41 8.05 0.82
N GLY A 46 4.15 8.19 0.42
CA GLY A 46 2.99 7.68 1.14
C GLY A 46 2.65 6.21 0.87
N ALA A 47 3.63 5.39 0.51
CA ALA A 47 3.49 3.96 0.20
C ALA A 47 4.76 3.19 0.56
N PRO A 48 4.66 1.86 0.78
CA PRO A 48 5.84 1.03 1.00
C PRO A 48 6.66 0.91 -0.29
N ARG A 49 7.95 0.63 -0.15
CA ARG A 49 8.89 0.41 -1.25
C ARG A 49 9.11 -1.09 -1.45
N VAL A 50 9.39 -1.47 -2.70
CA VAL A 50 9.80 -2.84 -3.01
C VAL A 50 11.24 -3.02 -2.54
N VAL A 51 11.51 -4.02 -1.70
CA VAL A 51 12.87 -4.32 -1.23
C VAL A 51 13.52 -5.29 -2.22
N ASP A 52 14.67 -4.92 -2.78
CA ASP A 52 15.40 -5.70 -3.77
C ASP A 52 14.49 -6.16 -4.95
N SER A 53 14.35 -7.47 -5.15
CA SER A 53 13.47 -8.06 -6.17
C SER A 53 11.99 -7.91 -5.83
N GLY A 54 11.67 -7.72 -4.54
CA GLY A 54 10.34 -7.77 -3.95
C GLY A 54 9.95 -9.15 -3.41
N PHE A 55 10.86 -10.12 -3.44
CA PHE A 55 10.61 -11.48 -2.98
C PHE A 55 11.74 -12.02 -2.11
N ASP A 56 11.40 -12.83 -1.10
CA ASP A 56 12.38 -13.58 -0.32
C ASP A 56 12.76 -14.92 -0.98
N GLU A 57 13.66 -15.67 -0.34
CA GLU A 57 14.14 -16.98 -0.81
C GLU A 57 13.04 -18.04 -0.90
N ARG A 58 11.89 -17.82 -0.25
CA ARG A 58 10.73 -18.73 -0.25
C ARG A 58 9.62 -18.25 -1.19
N GLY A 59 9.84 -17.14 -1.90
CA GLY A 59 8.87 -16.52 -2.81
C GLY A 59 7.82 -15.66 -2.11
N GLY A 60 7.95 -15.37 -0.82
CA GLY A 60 7.10 -14.42 -0.09
C GLY A 60 7.34 -12.99 -0.54
N GLU A 61 6.31 -12.15 -0.54
CA GLU A 61 6.43 -10.75 -0.94
C GLU A 61 7.15 -9.94 0.16
N VAL A 62 8.12 -9.11 -0.23
CA VAL A 62 8.93 -8.30 0.69
C VAL A 62 8.86 -6.83 0.32
N LEU A 63 8.32 -6.03 1.25
CA LEU A 63 8.22 -4.57 1.11
C LEU A 63 8.85 -3.87 2.32
N SER A 64 9.14 -2.58 2.21
CA SER A 64 9.64 -1.79 3.34
C SER A 64 8.58 -1.67 4.44
N PHE A 65 8.99 -1.80 5.69
CA PHE A 65 8.15 -1.47 6.83
C PHE A 65 7.99 0.05 6.95
N ILE A 66 6.77 0.51 7.25
CA ILE A 66 6.49 1.93 7.51
C ILE A 66 6.22 2.10 9.01
N GLU A 67 7.10 2.85 9.67
CA GLU A 67 6.95 3.18 11.09
C GLU A 67 5.71 4.06 11.33
N GLY A 68 4.81 3.55 12.17
CA GLY A 68 3.58 4.22 12.60
C GLY A 68 2.59 3.27 13.27
N GLU A 69 1.39 3.80 13.50
CA GLU A 69 0.26 3.12 14.17
C GLU A 69 -0.97 3.15 13.27
N PHE A 70 -2.04 2.44 13.64
CA PHE A 70 -3.34 2.54 12.98
C PHE A 70 -4.34 3.19 13.93
N VAL A 71 -5.22 4.05 13.40
CA VAL A 71 -6.31 4.60 14.21
C VAL A 71 -7.45 3.59 14.41
N HIS A 72 -7.48 2.50 13.62
CA HIS A 72 -8.41 1.38 13.83
C HIS A 72 -8.30 0.83 15.27
N PRO A 73 -9.43 0.57 15.97
CA PRO A 73 -10.81 0.53 15.49
C PRO A 73 -11.55 1.87 15.49
N HIS A 74 -10.87 2.98 15.76
CA HIS A 74 -11.45 4.31 15.81
C HIS A 74 -11.54 4.98 14.43
N ALA A 75 -12.33 6.04 14.35
CA ALA A 75 -12.40 6.91 13.19
C ALA A 75 -11.30 7.97 13.22
N TRP A 76 -10.97 8.52 12.05
CA TRP A 76 -10.12 9.69 11.96
C TRP A 76 -10.76 10.90 12.65
N SER A 77 -9.96 11.60 13.45
CA SER A 77 -10.36 12.87 14.07
C SER A 77 -10.61 13.94 13.00
N GLU A 78 -11.34 15.00 13.35
CA GLU A 78 -11.61 16.12 12.42
C GLU A 78 -10.30 16.76 11.93
N GLU A 79 -9.29 16.83 12.79
CA GLU A 79 -7.97 17.39 12.47
C GLU A 79 -7.20 16.53 11.46
N ALA A 80 -7.38 15.21 11.49
CA ALA A 80 -6.65 14.27 10.65
C ALA A 80 -7.25 14.10 9.24
N ARG A 81 -8.57 14.30 9.09
CA ARG A 81 -9.28 14.12 7.81
C ARG A 81 -8.72 14.94 6.64
N PRO A 82 -8.35 16.23 6.80
CA PRO A 82 -7.68 16.98 5.74
C PRO A 82 -6.35 16.34 5.32
N GLY A 83 -5.61 15.73 6.25
CA GLY A 83 -4.40 14.97 5.97
C GLY A 83 -4.67 13.76 5.08
N LEU A 84 -5.75 13.02 5.37
CA LEU A 84 -6.16 11.86 4.56
C LEU A 84 -6.51 12.30 3.14
N GLY A 85 -7.27 13.39 2.99
CA GLY A 85 -7.60 13.96 1.68
C GLY A 85 -6.35 14.37 0.88
N ARG A 86 -5.36 14.98 1.54
CA ARG A 86 -4.08 15.33 0.90
C ARG A 86 -3.30 14.09 0.46
N LEU A 87 -3.23 13.05 1.29
CA LEU A 87 -2.56 11.80 0.96
C LEU A 87 -3.20 11.12 -0.26
N LEU A 88 -4.53 11.06 -0.30
CA LEU A 88 -5.25 10.49 -1.45
C LEU A 88 -5.08 11.30 -2.72
N ARG A 89 -5.10 12.65 -2.61
CA ARG A 89 -4.83 13.51 -3.76
C ARG A 89 -3.40 13.34 -4.27
N ALA A 90 -2.43 13.23 -3.36
CA ALA A 90 -1.03 12.99 -3.73
C ALA A 90 -0.85 11.63 -4.42
N LEU A 91 -1.51 10.57 -3.95
CA LEU A 91 -1.52 9.28 -4.64
C LEU A 91 -2.11 9.43 -6.05
N GLN A 92 -3.26 10.09 -6.19
CA GLN A 92 -3.91 10.28 -7.49
C GLN A 92 -3.00 10.99 -8.48
N VAL A 93 -2.34 12.08 -8.07
CA VAL A 93 -1.38 12.80 -8.93
C VAL A 93 -0.18 11.92 -9.28
N ALA A 94 0.35 11.15 -8.33
CA ALA A 94 1.48 10.26 -8.57
C ALA A 94 1.14 9.12 -9.58
N THR A 95 -0.12 8.69 -9.64
CA THR A 95 -0.56 7.62 -10.55
C THR A 95 -0.98 8.12 -11.94
N GLU A 96 -1.11 9.42 -12.18
CA GLU A 96 -1.49 9.99 -13.49
C GLU A 96 -0.51 9.58 -14.61
N SER A 97 0.77 9.46 -14.29
CA SER A 97 1.82 9.06 -15.24
C SER A 97 2.11 7.56 -15.26
N PHE A 98 1.41 6.76 -14.44
CA PHE A 98 1.65 5.33 -14.37
C PHE A 98 1.07 4.60 -15.58
N LEU A 99 1.94 3.91 -16.32
CA LEU A 99 1.54 3.03 -17.40
C LEU A 99 1.33 1.61 -16.86
N VAL A 100 0.08 1.14 -16.88
CA VAL A 100 -0.26 -0.21 -16.44
C VAL A 100 0.39 -1.23 -17.38
N PRO A 101 1.20 -2.19 -16.87
CA PRO A 101 1.76 -3.25 -17.71
C PRO A 101 0.66 -4.03 -18.45
N ALA A 102 0.92 -4.41 -19.70
CA ALA A 102 -0.09 -5.06 -20.55
C ALA A 102 -0.55 -6.43 -20.01
N ASP A 103 0.31 -7.10 -19.25
CA ASP A 103 0.08 -8.38 -18.57
C ASP A 103 -0.27 -8.22 -17.09
N ALA A 104 -0.59 -7.00 -16.63
CA ALA A 104 -0.89 -6.74 -15.24
C ALA A 104 -2.12 -7.52 -14.76
N ILE A 105 -1.90 -8.40 -13.78
CA ILE A 105 -2.96 -9.06 -13.03
C ILE A 105 -3.21 -8.27 -11.76
N TRP A 106 -4.45 -7.86 -11.52
CA TRP A 106 -4.83 -7.22 -10.26
C TRP A 106 -5.74 -8.14 -9.45
N ARG A 107 -5.63 -8.08 -8.13
CA ARG A 107 -6.49 -8.88 -7.23
C ARG A 107 -7.97 -8.59 -7.53
N SER A 108 -8.80 -9.64 -7.58
CA SER A 108 -10.24 -9.48 -7.82
C SER A 108 -10.86 -8.59 -6.75
N TRP A 109 -11.63 -7.58 -7.17
CA TRP A 109 -12.32 -6.65 -6.29
C TRP A 109 -13.59 -6.13 -6.96
N HIS A 110 -14.69 -6.02 -6.20
CA HIS A 110 -16.02 -5.72 -6.76
C HIS A 110 -16.08 -4.36 -7.47
N GLY A 111 -15.30 -3.37 -7.03
CA GLY A 111 -15.28 -2.04 -7.63
C GLY A 111 -14.36 -1.90 -8.85
N ARG A 112 -13.67 -2.96 -9.30
CA ARG A 112 -12.67 -2.88 -10.38
C ARG A 112 -13.27 -2.51 -11.75
N ARG A 113 -14.58 -2.72 -11.93
CA ARG A 113 -15.32 -2.38 -13.15
C ARG A 113 -16.15 -1.10 -13.02
N LEU A 114 -15.98 -0.36 -11.93
CA LEU A 114 -16.65 0.93 -11.75
C LEU A 114 -15.86 2.03 -12.47
N GLY A 115 -16.58 2.90 -13.18
CA GLY A 115 -15.99 3.96 -13.99
C GLY A 115 -15.59 3.48 -15.39
N ASP A 116 -14.97 4.39 -16.14
CA ASP A 116 -14.50 4.14 -17.50
C ASP A 116 -13.04 3.67 -17.51
N ALA A 117 -12.66 2.92 -18.54
CA ALA A 117 -11.26 2.58 -18.78
C ALA A 117 -10.47 3.88 -19.02
N GLY A 118 -9.81 4.39 -17.98
CA GLY A 118 -9.11 5.68 -18.01
C GLY A 118 -9.24 6.52 -16.73
N THR A 119 -10.07 6.11 -15.75
CA THR A 119 -10.28 6.87 -14.50
C THR A 119 -9.09 6.84 -13.51
N GLY A 120 -7.94 6.27 -13.92
CA GLY A 120 -6.70 6.22 -13.14
C GLY A 120 -6.61 5.05 -12.16
N ILE A 121 -5.48 4.95 -11.46
CA ILE A 121 -5.25 3.96 -10.41
C ILE A 121 -5.51 4.58 -9.03
N GLY A 122 -6.32 3.90 -8.21
CA GLY A 122 -6.57 4.26 -6.82
C GLY A 122 -6.33 3.09 -5.86
N HIS A 123 -6.29 3.39 -4.56
CA HIS A 123 -6.08 2.39 -3.51
C HIS A 123 -7.25 1.42 -3.33
N CYS A 124 -8.48 1.86 -3.65
CA CYS A 124 -9.73 1.08 -3.60
C CYS A 124 -10.22 0.62 -2.21
N ASP A 125 -9.39 0.65 -1.16
CA ASP A 125 -9.79 0.32 0.22
C ASP A 125 -9.05 1.20 1.24
N THR A 126 -9.55 2.40 1.50
CA THR A 126 -8.87 3.42 2.34
C THR A 126 -9.45 3.49 3.76
N GLY A 127 -9.93 2.36 4.27
CA GLY A 127 -10.37 2.25 5.65
C GLY A 127 -9.22 2.51 6.65
N PRO A 128 -9.52 2.89 7.90
CA PRO A 128 -8.51 3.19 8.93
C PRO A 128 -7.46 2.11 9.20
N TRP A 129 -7.73 0.87 8.81
CA TRP A 129 -6.82 -0.29 8.93
C TRP A 129 -5.78 -0.39 7.81
N ASN A 130 -5.94 0.35 6.70
CA ASN A 130 -4.98 0.38 5.57
C ASN A 130 -4.23 1.72 5.46
N VAL A 131 -4.30 2.56 6.51
CA VAL A 131 -3.66 3.87 6.52
C VAL A 131 -2.80 3.97 7.77
N VAL A 132 -1.49 4.04 7.57
CA VAL A 132 -0.52 4.23 8.65
C VAL A 132 -0.59 5.67 9.13
N ALA A 133 -0.57 5.85 10.45
CA ALA A 133 -0.59 7.12 11.14
C ALA A 133 0.75 7.36 11.86
N ARG A 134 1.17 8.63 11.91
CA ARG A 134 2.26 9.09 12.76
C ARG A 134 1.77 10.31 13.51
N ASN A 135 1.88 10.30 14.84
CA ASN A 135 1.33 11.35 15.70
C ASN A 135 -0.17 11.63 15.41
N ALA A 136 -0.96 10.57 15.26
CA ALA A 136 -2.39 10.60 14.90
C ALA A 136 -2.74 11.23 13.54
N LEU A 137 -1.76 11.48 12.67
CA LEU A 137 -1.97 12.00 11.31
C LEU A 137 -1.64 10.93 10.25
N PRO A 138 -2.42 10.81 9.17
CA PRO A 138 -2.16 9.83 8.12
C PRO A 138 -0.86 10.15 7.38
N CYS A 139 -0.02 9.13 7.16
CA CYS A 139 1.26 9.29 6.48
C CYS A 139 1.48 8.31 5.31
N ALA A 140 0.85 7.13 5.31
CA ALA A 140 1.00 6.17 4.21
C ALA A 140 -0.22 5.27 4.02
N LEU A 141 -0.33 4.70 2.82
CA LEU A 141 -1.33 3.72 2.40
C LEU A 141 -0.65 2.35 2.22
N ILE A 142 -1.29 1.26 2.68
CA ILE A 142 -0.73 -0.11 2.65
C ILE A 142 -1.70 -1.18 2.12
#